data_AF-A0A5C4LBC7-F1
#
_entry.id   AF-A0A5C4LBC7-F1
#
_cell.length_a   1.000
_cell.length_b   1.000
_cell.length_c   1.000
_cell.angle_alpha   90.00
_cell.angle_beta   90.00
_cell.angle_gamma   90.00
#
_symmetry.space_group_name_H-M   'P 1'
#
loop_
_entity.id
_entity.type
_entity.pdbx_description
1 polymer ?
#
loop_
_entity_poly.entity_id
_entity_poly.type
_entity_poly.pdbx_seq_one_letter_code
_entity_poly.pdbx_strand_id
1 'polypeptide(L)'
;MSYTGLFLPLGVLASVAAWNLARHKGLDPYRWSVVCLLFFPALLALALAKKRQRMGDTPAFREQWATLAAYDADIRAAVEQLSTLGPAAVDQFRLSYADVQTKEAIPLILADLEARWAAGDRFDGLYARTAQLDELRRQGQLTERDYEDQKRQLAKRSRSKALWSGWWWKAPLLLAVLWLIWPRNGVVGLPTCEAEASRELVRRAIEDADDRGQVHRRLLALDQIRELSFNSEQQDRTCVGSAVLNSGERRILWRIYVRDNRILTSVSGF
;
A
#
# COMPACT_ATOMS: atom_id res chain seq x y z
N MET A 1 -16.55 19.62 -13.06
CA MET A 1 -17.25 18.34 -12.82
C MET A 1 -16.82 17.80 -11.46
N SER A 2 -17.75 17.71 -10.52
CA SER A 2 -17.45 17.31 -9.14
C SER A 2 -17.07 15.84 -9.09
N TYR A 3 -15.79 15.59 -8.87
CA TYR A 3 -15.18 14.26 -8.81
C TYR A 3 -15.80 13.37 -7.72
N THR A 4 -16.41 13.95 -6.69
CA THR A 4 -17.03 13.25 -5.54
C THR A 4 -18.07 12.19 -5.91
N GLY A 5 -18.78 12.34 -7.03
CA GLY A 5 -19.80 11.37 -7.47
C GLY A 5 -19.25 10.01 -7.92
N LEU A 6 -17.97 9.92 -8.29
CA LEU A 6 -17.36 8.71 -8.83
C LEU A 6 -16.64 7.86 -7.77
N PHE A 7 -16.21 8.47 -6.64
CA PHE A 7 -15.46 7.77 -5.58
C PHE A 7 -16.36 6.94 -4.67
N LEU A 8 -17.58 7.40 -4.42
CA LEU A 8 -18.57 6.67 -3.62
C LEU A 8 -18.93 5.29 -4.22
N PRO A 9 -19.32 5.16 -5.50
CA PRO A 9 -19.67 3.84 -6.06
C PRO A 9 -18.46 2.90 -6.12
N LEU A 10 -17.25 3.41 -6.40
CA LEU A 10 -16.03 2.60 -6.39
C LEU A 10 -15.64 2.15 -4.97
N GLY A 11 -15.81 3.00 -3.96
CA GLY A 11 -15.59 2.65 -2.56
C GLY A 11 -16.54 1.57 -2.06
N VAL A 12 -17.80 1.59 -2.51
CA VAL A 12 -18.80 0.55 -2.20
C VAL A 12 -18.45 -0.77 -2.89
N LEU A 13 -18.00 -0.76 -4.15
CA LEU A 13 -17.54 -1.98 -4.82
C LEU A 13 -16.32 -2.60 -4.11
N ALA A 14 -15.38 -1.77 -3.68
CA ALA A 14 -14.21 -2.21 -2.92
C ALA A 14 -14.59 -2.80 -1.56
N SER A 15 -15.59 -2.23 -0.87
CA SER A 15 -16.06 -2.74 0.43
C SER A 15 -16.78 -4.08 0.31
N VAL A 16 -17.57 -4.28 -0.76
CA VAL A 16 -18.24 -5.56 -1.06
C VAL A 16 -17.22 -6.65 -1.40
N ALA A 17 -16.22 -6.33 -2.22
CA ALA A 17 -15.15 -7.27 -2.55
C ALA A 17 -14.35 -7.67 -1.30
N ALA A 18 -14.03 -6.71 -0.43
CA ALA A 18 -13.33 -6.95 0.82
C ALA A 18 -14.16 -7.78 1.82
N TRP A 19 -15.46 -7.53 1.91
CA TRP A 19 -16.39 -8.32 2.73
C TRP A 19 -16.37 -9.79 2.31
N ASN A 20 -16.47 -10.05 1.00
CA ASN A 20 -16.51 -11.41 0.47
C ASN A 20 -15.17 -12.14 0.71
N LEU A 21 -14.05 -11.44 0.48
CA LEU A 21 -12.71 -11.97 0.72
C LEU A 21 -12.45 -12.27 2.21
N ALA A 22 -12.91 -11.39 3.11
CA ALA A 22 -12.77 -11.57 4.55
C ALA A 22 -13.59 -12.76 5.06
N ARG A 23 -14.81 -12.93 4.53
CA ARG A 23 -15.69 -14.06 4.85
C ARG A 23 -15.07 -15.40 4.45
N HIS A 24 -14.42 -15.48 3.29
CA HIS A 24 -13.71 -16.69 2.85
C HIS A 24 -12.44 -16.99 3.66
N LYS A 25 -11.80 -15.98 4.26
CA LYS A 25 -10.57 -16.13 5.03
C LYS A 25 -10.76 -16.20 6.55
N GLY A 26 -12.01 -16.24 7.03
CA GLY A 26 -12.32 -16.27 8.47
C GLY A 26 -11.93 -14.98 9.20
N LEU A 27 -11.76 -13.87 8.49
CA LEU A 27 -11.53 -12.54 9.04
C LEU A 27 -12.87 -11.85 9.31
N ASP A 28 -12.92 -10.92 10.25
CA ASP A 28 -14.13 -10.16 10.57
C ASP A 28 -14.62 -9.34 9.34
N PRO A 29 -15.72 -9.74 8.69
CA PRO A 29 -16.17 -9.15 7.43
C PRO A 29 -16.57 -7.68 7.59
N TYR A 30 -17.09 -7.32 8.76
CA TYR A 30 -17.60 -5.99 9.04
C TYR A 30 -16.46 -4.98 9.20
N ARG A 31 -15.39 -5.37 9.88
CA ARG A 31 -14.22 -4.49 10.06
C ARG A 31 -13.47 -4.26 8.75
N TRP A 32 -13.35 -5.28 7.91
CA TRP A 32 -12.66 -5.15 6.62
C TRP A 32 -13.43 -4.32 5.59
N SER A 33 -14.75 -4.43 5.55
CA SER A 33 -15.57 -3.63 4.63
C SER A 33 -15.54 -2.13 4.97
N VAL A 34 -15.60 -1.77 6.25
CA VAL A 34 -15.54 -0.38 6.73
C VAL A 34 -14.17 0.24 6.43
N VAL A 35 -13.08 -0.51 6.63
CA VAL A 35 -11.73 -0.05 6.30
C VAL A 35 -11.61 0.24 4.80
N CYS A 36 -12.06 -0.66 3.94
CA CYS A 36 -12.01 -0.44 2.50
C CYS A 36 -12.88 0.74 2.05
N LEU A 37 -14.06 0.92 2.63
CA LEU A 37 -14.95 2.03 2.28
C LEU A 37 -14.36 3.40 2.67
N LEU A 38 -13.68 3.49 3.82
CA LEU A 38 -13.09 4.73 4.31
C LEU A 38 -11.74 5.06 3.66
N PHE A 39 -10.92 4.05 3.35
CA PHE A 39 -9.56 4.28 2.84
C PHE A 39 -9.45 4.27 1.31
N PHE A 40 -10.37 3.62 0.61
CA PHE A 40 -10.34 3.58 -0.86
C PHE A 40 -10.42 4.98 -1.49
N PRO A 41 -11.27 5.92 -1.02
CA PRO A 41 -11.30 7.28 -1.55
C PRO A 41 -9.98 8.03 -1.33
N ALA A 42 -9.33 7.85 -0.17
CA ALA A 42 -8.05 8.48 0.13
C ALA A 42 -6.93 7.93 -0.77
N LEU A 43 -6.88 6.61 -1.00
CA LEU A 43 -5.91 5.99 -1.90
C LEU A 43 -6.14 6.40 -3.36
N LEU A 44 -7.39 6.46 -3.81
CA LEU A 44 -7.72 6.89 -5.17
C LEU A 44 -7.41 8.38 -5.38
N ALA A 45 -7.71 9.22 -4.40
CA ALA A 45 -7.34 10.64 -4.43
C ALA A 45 -5.81 10.83 -4.46
N LEU A 46 -5.05 9.96 -3.79
CA LEU A 46 -3.59 9.97 -3.82
C LEU A 46 -3.02 9.48 -5.15
N ALA A 47 -3.64 8.46 -5.75
CA ALA A 47 -3.27 7.96 -7.08
C ALA A 47 -3.60 8.97 -8.20
N LEU A 48 -4.68 9.74 -8.02
CA LEU A 48 -5.13 10.79 -8.93
C LEU A 48 -4.59 12.17 -8.58
N ALA A 49 -3.78 12.30 -7.52
CA ALA A 49 -3.11 13.54 -7.17
C ALA A 49 -2.12 13.89 -8.29
N LYS A 50 -2.61 14.70 -9.24
CA LYS A 50 -1.82 15.23 -10.35
C LYS A 50 -0.59 15.90 -9.76
N LYS A 51 0.60 15.39 -10.10
CA LYS A 51 1.87 15.92 -9.61
C LYS A 51 1.88 17.41 -9.93
N ARG A 52 1.82 18.29 -8.91
CA ARG A 52 1.99 19.74 -9.12
C ARG A 52 3.32 19.89 -9.85
N GLN A 53 3.24 20.33 -11.10
CA GLN A 53 4.42 20.66 -11.89
C GLN A 53 5.08 21.82 -11.15
N ARG A 54 6.31 21.64 -10.66
CA ARG A 54 7.03 22.69 -9.96
C ARG A 54 7.18 23.87 -10.92
N MET A 55 6.90 25.07 -10.44
CA MET A 55 6.92 26.27 -11.28
C MET A 55 8.30 26.46 -11.94
N GLY A 56 9.36 26.03 -11.24
CA GLY A 56 10.74 26.01 -11.71
C GLY A 56 11.00 25.12 -12.93
N ASP A 57 10.16 24.14 -13.24
CA ASP A 57 10.38 23.26 -14.40
C ASP A 57 9.82 23.84 -15.70
N THR A 58 9.01 24.91 -15.62
CA THR A 58 8.34 25.51 -16.79
C THR A 58 9.32 26.31 -17.66
N PRO A 59 9.15 26.32 -19.00
CA PRO A 59 10.00 27.12 -19.89
C PRO A 59 9.85 28.63 -19.64
N ALA A 60 8.62 29.09 -19.35
CA ALA A 60 8.35 30.49 -19.02
C ALA A 60 9.13 30.97 -17.79
N PHE A 61 9.22 30.14 -16.74
CA PHE A 61 10.00 30.49 -15.56
C PHE A 61 11.51 30.50 -15.85
N ARG A 62 12.02 29.68 -16.77
CA ARG A 62 13.44 29.72 -17.16
C ARG A 62 13.82 31.03 -17.84
N GLU A 63 12.95 31.56 -18.69
CA GLU A 63 13.15 32.87 -19.32
C GLU A 63 13.09 34.00 -18.29
N GLN A 64 12.11 33.96 -17.36
CA GLN A 64 12.02 34.90 -16.25
C GLN A 64 13.21 34.80 -15.29
N TRP A 65 13.73 33.60 -15.07
CA TRP A 65 14.92 33.41 -14.24
C TRP A 65 16.16 34.05 -14.86
N ALA A 66 16.34 33.91 -16.18
CA ALA A 66 17.45 34.53 -16.88
C ALA A 66 17.43 36.06 -16.75
N THR A 67 16.25 36.69 -16.78
CA THR A 67 16.12 38.13 -16.54
C THR A 67 16.36 38.48 -15.06
N LEU A 68 15.81 37.71 -14.12
CA LEU A 68 16.03 37.92 -12.68
C LEU A 68 17.51 37.81 -12.31
N ALA A 69 18.22 36.79 -12.79
CA ALA A 69 19.65 36.61 -12.54
C ALA A 69 20.52 37.70 -13.21
N ALA A 70 20.01 38.37 -14.24
CA ALA A 70 20.71 39.47 -14.91
C ALA A 70 20.54 40.83 -14.23
N TYR A 71 19.36 41.09 -13.66
CA TYR A 71 18.99 42.43 -13.16
C TYR A 71 18.90 42.53 -11.64
N ASP A 72 18.70 41.42 -10.92
CA ASP A 72 18.59 41.41 -9.47
C ASP A 72 19.96 41.19 -8.82
N ALA A 73 20.43 42.18 -8.05
CA ALA A 73 21.75 42.13 -7.44
C ALA A 73 21.91 40.96 -6.45
N ASP A 74 20.86 40.65 -5.68
CA ASP A 74 20.91 39.60 -4.67
C ASP A 74 20.95 38.21 -5.32
N ILE A 75 20.14 38.01 -6.36
CA ILE A 75 20.10 36.76 -7.13
C ILE A 75 21.41 36.58 -7.90
N ARG A 76 21.95 37.64 -8.51
CA ARG A 76 23.24 37.58 -9.21
C ARG A 76 24.36 37.19 -8.25
N ALA A 77 24.45 37.83 -7.08
CA ALA A 77 25.47 37.51 -6.08
C ALA A 77 25.35 36.04 -5.61
N ALA A 78 24.13 35.57 -5.35
CA ALA A 78 23.86 34.17 -5.00
C ALA A 78 24.28 33.18 -6.11
N VAL A 79 23.99 33.52 -7.37
CA VAL A 79 24.38 32.70 -8.54
C VAL A 79 25.90 32.69 -8.71
N GLU A 80 26.57 33.82 -8.56
CA GLU A 80 28.04 33.90 -8.62
C GLU A 80 28.69 33.05 -7.52
N GLN A 81 28.18 33.12 -6.29
CA GLN A 81 28.65 32.29 -5.18
C GLN A 81 28.46 30.79 -5.48
N LEU A 82 27.27 30.37 -5.89
CA LEU A 82 26.98 28.97 -6.20
C LEU A 82 27.66 28.47 -7.48
N SER A 83 28.02 29.35 -8.41
CA SER A 83 28.73 28.96 -9.63
C SER A 83 30.08 28.30 -9.33
N THR A 84 30.69 28.62 -8.18
CA THR A 84 31.92 27.98 -7.69
C THR A 84 31.71 26.50 -7.33
N LEU A 85 30.50 26.14 -6.91
CA LEU A 85 30.08 24.75 -6.63
C LEU A 85 29.66 24.01 -7.91
N GLY A 86 29.51 24.74 -9.03
CA GLY A 86 29.18 24.19 -10.33
C GLY A 86 27.76 24.49 -10.80
N PRO A 87 27.46 24.24 -12.09
CA PRO A 87 26.21 24.68 -12.72
C PRO A 87 24.97 23.94 -12.17
N ALA A 88 25.16 22.73 -11.62
CA ALA A 88 24.08 21.98 -10.98
C ALA A 88 23.57 22.66 -9.69
N ALA A 89 24.44 23.32 -8.94
CA ALA A 89 24.06 24.06 -7.74
C ALA A 89 23.23 25.30 -8.08
N VAL A 90 23.61 26.02 -9.15
CA VAL A 90 22.84 27.16 -9.69
C VAL A 90 21.44 26.73 -10.13
N ASP A 91 21.32 25.55 -10.72
CA ASP A 91 20.04 25.02 -11.17
C ASP A 91 19.16 24.55 -10.00
N GLN A 92 19.74 23.96 -8.95
CA GLN A 92 19.01 23.67 -7.72
C GLN A 92 18.51 24.96 -7.07
N PHE A 93 19.34 26.00 -7.03
CA PHE A 93 18.96 27.33 -6.53
C PHE A 93 17.76 27.90 -7.29
N ARG A 94 17.78 27.82 -8.62
CA ARG A 94 16.64 28.21 -9.47
C ARG A 94 15.37 27.43 -9.11
N LEU A 95 15.47 26.11 -8.91
CA LEU A 95 14.32 25.27 -8.57
C LEU A 95 13.77 25.59 -7.17
N SER A 96 14.63 25.75 -6.17
CA SER A 96 14.22 26.13 -4.82
C SER A 96 13.65 27.54 -4.75
N TYR A 97 14.24 28.49 -5.50
CA TYR A 97 13.71 29.84 -5.57
C TYR A 97 12.34 29.85 -6.26
N ALA A 98 12.13 29.04 -7.31
CA ALA A 98 10.83 28.93 -7.96
C ALA A 98 9.71 28.44 -7.04
N ASP A 99 10.05 27.66 -6.02
CA ASP A 99 9.11 27.13 -5.03
C ASP A 99 8.72 28.19 -3.98
N VAL A 100 9.57 29.20 -3.71
CA VAL A 100 9.35 30.21 -2.65
C VAL A 100 9.05 31.61 -3.22
N GLN A 101 9.77 32.02 -4.26
CA GLN A 101 9.64 33.29 -5.00
C GLN A 101 9.75 34.56 -4.13
N THR A 102 10.48 34.48 -3.02
CA THR A 102 10.77 35.64 -2.16
C THR A 102 12.27 35.87 -2.02
N LYS A 103 12.68 37.13 -2.02
CA LYS A 103 14.09 37.53 -1.85
C LYS A 103 14.64 37.16 -0.48
N GLU A 104 13.80 37.24 0.55
CA GLU A 104 14.17 36.92 1.93
C GLU A 104 14.59 35.45 2.11
N ALA A 105 14.16 34.56 1.21
CA ALA A 105 14.52 33.16 1.25
C ALA A 105 15.90 32.85 0.63
N ILE A 106 16.49 33.78 -0.13
CA ILE A 106 17.79 33.60 -0.80
C ILE A 106 18.89 33.11 0.16
N PRO A 107 19.15 33.77 1.32
CA PRO A 107 20.19 33.31 2.23
C PRO A 107 19.91 31.93 2.83
N LEU A 108 18.64 31.61 3.08
CA LEU A 108 18.25 30.30 3.62
C LEU A 108 18.47 29.19 2.58
N ILE A 109 18.11 29.45 1.33
CA ILE A 109 18.31 28.52 0.22
C ILE A 109 19.81 28.29 -0.02
N LEU A 110 20.61 29.35 0.00
CA LEU A 110 22.07 29.25 -0.13
C LEU A 110 22.67 28.37 0.95
N ALA A 111 22.31 28.61 2.22
CA ALA A 111 22.78 27.83 3.34
C ALA A 111 22.41 26.34 3.24
N ASP A 112 21.18 26.02 2.78
CA ASP A 112 20.77 24.62 2.55
C ASP A 112 21.60 23.95 1.46
N LEU A 113 21.82 24.64 0.34
CA LEU A 113 22.59 24.09 -0.79
C LEU A 113 24.06 23.89 -0.42
N GLU A 114 24.67 24.83 0.28
CA GLU A 114 26.04 24.71 0.79
C GLU A 114 26.19 23.57 1.80
N ALA A 115 25.23 23.43 2.73
CA ALA A 115 25.21 22.33 3.69
C ALA A 115 25.11 20.95 3.00
N ARG A 116 24.29 20.84 1.96
CA ARG A 116 24.13 19.60 1.17
C ARG A 116 25.35 19.29 0.33
N TRP A 117 25.99 20.31 -0.23
CA TRP A 117 27.28 20.17 -0.92
C TRP A 117 28.37 19.69 0.03
N ALA A 118 28.46 20.29 1.23
CA ALA A 118 29.39 19.87 2.28
C ALA A 118 29.15 18.43 2.76
N ALA A 119 27.88 17.97 2.73
CA ALA A 119 27.51 16.58 3.00
C ALA A 119 27.84 15.61 1.84
N GLY A 120 28.41 16.10 0.74
CA GLY A 120 28.87 15.30 -0.40
C GLY A 120 27.84 15.11 -1.51
N ASP A 121 26.69 15.79 -1.48
CA ASP A 121 25.73 15.78 -2.58
C ASP A 121 26.23 16.71 -3.70
N ARG A 122 26.74 16.14 -4.78
CA ARG A 122 27.30 16.92 -5.89
C ARG A 122 26.26 17.43 -6.89
N PHE A 123 24.97 17.14 -6.70
CA PHE A 123 23.90 17.57 -7.61
C PHE A 123 24.06 17.13 -9.10
N ASP A 124 25.09 16.33 -9.43
CA ASP A 124 25.61 16.09 -10.78
C ASP A 124 24.77 15.16 -11.66
N GLY A 125 24.04 14.23 -11.04
CA GLY A 125 23.63 12.99 -11.73
C GLY A 125 22.67 13.15 -12.90
N LEU A 126 21.92 14.25 -12.97
CA LEU A 126 20.96 14.54 -14.04
C LEU A 126 21.40 15.72 -14.91
N TYR A 127 21.94 16.78 -14.31
CA TYR A 127 22.36 17.98 -15.03
C TYR A 127 23.55 17.72 -15.96
N ALA A 128 24.59 17.04 -15.48
CA ALA A 128 25.75 16.70 -16.31
C ALA A 128 25.35 15.87 -17.53
N ARG A 129 24.38 14.95 -17.36
CA ARG A 129 23.86 14.13 -18.46
C ARG A 129 22.99 14.92 -19.43
N THR A 130 22.15 15.84 -18.97
CA THR A 130 21.36 16.68 -19.88
C THR A 130 22.22 17.69 -20.62
N ALA A 131 23.21 18.30 -19.96
CA ALA A 131 24.16 19.20 -20.60
C ALA A 131 25.01 18.49 -21.66
N GLN A 132 25.44 17.25 -21.39
CA GLN A 132 26.15 16.43 -22.37
C GLN A 132 25.27 16.08 -23.58
N LEU A 133 23.97 15.84 -23.39
CA LEU A 133 23.03 15.61 -24.49
C LEU A 133 22.81 16.86 -25.35
N ASP A 134 22.70 18.03 -24.72
CA ASP A 134 22.57 19.31 -25.42
C ASP A 134 23.83 19.63 -26.23
N GLU A 135 25.01 19.32 -25.69
CA GLU A 135 26.29 19.50 -26.40
C GLU A 135 26.43 18.53 -27.59
N LEU A 136 26.08 17.25 -27.41
CA LEU A 136 26.08 16.26 -28.51
C LEU A 136 25.10 16.64 -29.63
N ARG A 137 23.97 17.25 -29.29
CA ARG A 137 23.01 17.81 -30.26
C ARG A 137 23.62 18.99 -31.01
N ARG A 138 24.27 19.93 -30.32
CA ARG A 138 24.92 21.10 -30.94
C ARG A 138 26.05 20.70 -31.88
N GLN A 139 26.76 19.62 -31.56
CA GLN A 139 27.82 19.05 -32.41
C GLN A 139 27.28 18.24 -33.60
N GLY A 140 25.95 18.13 -33.77
CA GLY A 140 25.30 17.38 -34.84
C GLY A 140 25.47 15.86 -34.74
N GLN A 141 25.97 15.35 -33.60
CA GLN A 141 26.21 13.92 -33.37
C GLN A 141 24.95 13.17 -32.92
N LEU A 142 23.90 13.90 -32.53
CA LEU A 142 22.65 13.33 -32.07
C LEU A 142 21.50 13.83 -32.95
N THR A 143 20.69 12.90 -33.48
CA THR A 143 19.47 13.29 -34.19
C THR A 143 18.42 13.82 -33.21
N GLU A 144 17.53 14.70 -33.67
CA GLU A 144 16.48 15.31 -32.85
C GLU A 144 15.58 14.25 -32.17
N ARG A 145 15.37 13.12 -32.85
CA ARG A 145 14.56 12.00 -32.34
C ARG A 145 15.26 11.28 -31.19
N ASP A 146 16.56 11.02 -31.34
CA ASP A 146 17.36 10.35 -30.30
C ASP A 146 17.53 11.23 -29.07
N TYR A 147 17.67 12.55 -29.27
CA TYR A 147 17.70 13.54 -28.20
C TYR A 147 16.43 13.48 -27.33
N GLU A 148 15.25 13.55 -27.94
CA GLU A 148 13.98 13.51 -27.21
C GLU A 148 13.73 12.15 -26.54
N ASP A 149 14.12 11.04 -27.16
CA ASP A 149 13.97 9.72 -26.55
C ASP A 149 14.89 9.52 -25.34
N GLN A 150 16.14 9.99 -25.40
CA GLN A 150 17.06 9.92 -24.27
C GLN A 150 16.64 10.85 -23.12
N LYS A 151 16.12 12.04 -23.44
CA LYS A 151 15.51 12.96 -22.46
C LYS A 151 14.31 12.34 -21.76
N ARG A 152 13.44 11.64 -22.50
CA ARG A 152 12.31 10.87 -21.94
C ARG A 152 12.78 9.74 -21.02
N GLN A 153 13.87 9.05 -21.37
CA GLN A 153 14.44 7.99 -20.52
C GLN A 153 15.04 8.54 -19.22
N LEU A 154 15.74 9.68 -19.27
CA LEU A 154 16.26 10.35 -18.08
C LEU A 154 15.11 10.79 -17.13
N ALA A 155 14.02 11.32 -17.69
CA ALA A 155 12.82 11.67 -16.92
C ALA A 155 12.14 10.44 -16.28
N LYS A 156 12.13 9.28 -16.96
CA LYS A 156 11.62 8.02 -16.39
C LYS A 156 12.48 7.51 -15.23
N ARG A 157 13.81 7.66 -15.31
CA ARG A 157 14.74 7.14 -14.29
C ARG A 157 14.78 7.98 -13.01
N SER A 158 14.52 9.29 -13.10
CA SER A 158 14.34 10.12 -11.88
C SER A 158 13.05 9.76 -11.12
N ARG A 159 12.03 9.25 -11.85
CA ARG A 159 10.74 8.83 -11.32
C ARG A 159 10.83 7.65 -10.34
N SER A 160 11.81 6.75 -10.51
CA SER A 160 11.95 5.58 -9.63
C SER A 160 12.60 5.90 -8.28
N LYS A 161 13.49 6.90 -8.21
CA LYS A 161 14.09 7.33 -6.93
C LYS A 161 13.12 8.13 -6.04
N ALA A 162 12.20 8.91 -6.63
CA ALA A 162 11.23 9.70 -5.88
C ALA A 162 10.15 8.86 -5.16
N LEU A 163 9.94 7.60 -5.58
CA LEU A 163 9.00 6.69 -4.91
C LEU A 163 9.52 6.20 -3.55
N TRP A 164 10.84 6.23 -3.32
CA TRP A 164 11.44 5.75 -2.08
C TRP A 164 11.57 6.83 -1.00
N SER A 165 11.80 8.11 -1.36
CA SER A 165 11.96 9.18 -0.37
C SER A 165 10.65 9.63 0.29
N GLY A 166 9.50 9.36 -0.34
CA GLY A 166 8.18 9.70 0.20
C GLY A 166 7.50 8.60 1.02
N TRP A 167 8.09 7.41 1.14
CA TRP A 167 7.46 6.25 1.79
C TRP A 167 7.88 6.08 3.25
N TRP A 168 9.04 6.61 3.66
CA TRP A 168 9.61 6.33 4.99
C TRP A 168 8.80 6.92 6.15
N TRP A 169 8.17 8.08 5.98
CA TRP A 169 7.24 8.64 6.98
C TRP A 169 5.84 8.01 6.94
N LYS A 170 5.49 7.31 5.85
CA LYS A 170 4.20 6.61 5.69
C LYS A 170 4.25 5.17 6.22
N ALA A 171 5.44 4.57 6.27
CA ALA A 171 5.69 3.26 6.88
C ALA A 171 5.29 3.19 8.37
N PRO A 172 5.64 4.15 9.26
CA PRO A 172 5.20 4.12 10.65
C PRO A 172 3.69 4.34 10.80
N LEU A 173 3.06 5.11 9.90
CA LEU A 173 1.61 5.33 9.90
C LEU A 173 0.86 4.07 9.45
N LEU A 174 1.36 3.38 8.41
CA LEU A 174 0.88 2.06 8.01
C LEU A 174 1.10 1.01 9.11
N LEU A 175 2.26 1.01 9.78
CA LEU A 175 2.56 0.10 10.90
C LEU A 175 1.70 0.38 12.13
N ALA A 176 1.44 1.65 12.48
CA ALA A 176 0.55 2.02 13.58
C ALA A 176 -0.90 1.62 13.30
N VAL A 177 -1.34 1.73 12.05
CA VAL A 177 -2.65 1.24 11.60
C VAL A 177 -2.68 -0.29 11.58
N LEU A 178 -1.63 -0.95 11.10
CA LEU A 178 -1.49 -2.41 11.19
C LEU A 178 -1.47 -2.89 12.65
N TRP A 179 -0.95 -2.09 13.58
CA TRP A 179 -0.93 -2.36 15.02
C TRP A 179 -2.31 -2.15 15.67
N LEU A 180 -3.08 -1.16 15.22
CA LEU A 180 -4.49 -0.97 15.60
C LEU A 180 -5.41 -2.07 15.05
N ILE A 181 -5.04 -2.66 13.91
CA ILE A 181 -5.75 -3.78 13.24
C ILE A 181 -5.20 -5.13 13.68
N TRP A 182 -4.02 -5.16 14.32
CA TRP A 182 -3.42 -6.39 14.82
C TRP A 182 -4.40 -7.00 15.83
N PRO A 183 -4.73 -8.30 15.72
CA PRO A 183 -5.63 -8.95 16.65
C PRO A 183 -5.05 -8.83 18.06
N ARG A 184 -5.55 -7.87 18.85
CA ARG A 184 -5.37 -7.86 20.29
C ARG A 184 -6.14 -9.05 20.82
N ASN A 185 -5.46 -10.20 20.92
CA ASN A 185 -5.83 -11.42 21.66
C ASN A 185 -7.27 -11.43 22.20
N GLY A 186 -8.21 -11.41 21.29
CA GLY A 186 -9.64 -11.50 21.53
C GLY A 186 -10.01 -12.79 20.84
N VAL A 187 -10.36 -13.77 21.65
CA VAL A 187 -10.67 -15.16 21.30
C VAL A 187 -11.25 -15.27 19.88
N VAL A 188 -10.54 -16.04 19.05
CA VAL A 188 -10.97 -16.45 17.71
C VAL A 188 -12.44 -16.86 17.80
N GLY A 189 -13.33 -16.11 17.15
CA GLY A 189 -14.75 -16.47 17.09
C GLY A 189 -14.88 -17.90 16.56
N LEU A 190 -15.78 -18.68 17.16
CA LEU A 190 -15.99 -20.07 16.74
C LEU A 190 -16.21 -20.14 15.22
N PRO A 191 -15.57 -21.08 14.51
CA PRO A 191 -15.78 -21.25 13.08
C PRO A 191 -17.25 -21.57 12.80
N THR A 192 -17.80 -21.01 11.72
CA THR A 192 -19.17 -21.31 11.28
C THR A 192 -19.30 -22.79 10.93
N CYS A 193 -20.52 -23.35 11.02
CA CYS A 193 -20.73 -24.77 10.71
C CYS A 193 -20.24 -25.14 9.30
N GLU A 194 -20.31 -24.23 8.33
CA GLU A 194 -19.91 -24.44 6.94
C GLU A 194 -18.43 -24.15 6.64
N ALA A 195 -17.67 -23.59 7.60
CA ALA A 195 -16.29 -23.19 7.36
C ALA A 195 -15.37 -24.39 7.09
N GLU A 196 -14.33 -24.24 6.28
CA GLU A 196 -13.33 -25.31 6.10
C GLU A 196 -12.67 -25.73 7.43
N ALA A 197 -12.50 -24.76 8.35
CA ALA A 197 -11.97 -25.02 9.69
C ALA A 197 -12.88 -25.95 10.53
N SER A 198 -14.21 -25.83 10.42
CA SER A 198 -15.12 -26.74 11.14
C SER A 198 -15.06 -28.15 10.55
N ARG A 199 -14.97 -28.27 9.21
CA ARG A 199 -14.85 -29.56 8.52
C ARG A 199 -13.58 -30.31 8.95
N GLU A 200 -12.47 -29.59 9.08
CA GLU A 200 -11.21 -30.17 9.53
C GLU A 200 -11.27 -30.60 11.00
N LEU A 201 -11.92 -29.81 11.87
CA LEU A 201 -12.14 -30.20 13.27
C LEU A 201 -13.01 -31.45 13.39
N VAL A 202 -14.08 -31.54 12.60
CA VAL A 202 -14.94 -32.73 12.55
C VAL A 202 -14.18 -33.92 11.98
N ARG A 203 -13.38 -33.74 10.91
CA ARG A 203 -12.54 -34.81 10.34
C ARG A 203 -11.62 -35.39 11.40
N ARG A 204 -10.86 -34.54 12.10
CA ARG A 204 -9.96 -34.99 13.17
C ARG A 204 -10.73 -35.66 14.30
N ALA A 205 -11.85 -35.11 14.73
CA ALA A 205 -12.66 -35.74 15.78
C ALA A 205 -13.24 -37.11 15.39
N ILE A 206 -13.42 -37.39 14.09
CA ILE A 206 -13.88 -38.69 13.58
C ILE A 206 -12.71 -39.66 13.38
N GLU A 207 -11.59 -39.17 12.84
CA GLU A 207 -10.42 -39.97 12.51
C GLU A 207 -9.54 -40.27 13.74
N ASP A 208 -9.46 -39.35 14.71
CA ASP A 208 -8.71 -39.49 15.98
C ASP A 208 -9.56 -40.09 17.12
N ALA A 209 -10.82 -40.49 16.87
CA ALA A 209 -11.65 -41.20 17.85
C ALA A 209 -11.13 -42.63 18.05
N ASP A 210 -9.96 -42.74 18.65
CA ASP A 210 -9.15 -43.95 18.80
C ASP A 210 -9.58 -44.77 20.02
N ASP A 211 -10.85 -45.16 20.09
CA ASP A 211 -11.34 -46.10 21.10
C ASP A 211 -11.85 -47.40 20.44
N ARG A 212 -10.95 -48.40 20.48
CA ARG A 212 -11.21 -49.83 20.67
C ARG A 212 -12.17 -50.49 19.67
N GLY A 213 -11.63 -50.85 18.52
CA GLY A 213 -12.15 -51.97 17.71
C GLY A 213 -13.19 -51.61 16.65
N GLN A 214 -13.45 -50.33 16.39
CA GLN A 214 -14.28 -49.90 15.25
C GLN A 214 -13.39 -49.57 14.04
N VAL A 215 -13.83 -50.07 12.87
CA VAL A 215 -13.28 -49.82 11.53
C VAL A 215 -12.82 -48.37 11.40
N HIS A 216 -11.59 -48.13 10.92
CA HIS A 216 -11.06 -46.77 10.70
C HIS A 216 -12.05 -45.95 9.88
N ARG A 217 -12.82 -45.07 10.52
CA ARG A 217 -13.85 -44.27 9.87
C ARG A 217 -13.18 -43.08 9.24
N ARG A 218 -13.15 -43.04 7.91
CA ARG A 218 -12.60 -41.91 7.16
C ARG A 218 -13.73 -41.04 6.65
N LEU A 219 -13.64 -39.73 6.90
CA LEU A 219 -14.62 -38.77 6.40
C LEU A 219 -14.33 -38.46 4.92
N LEU A 220 -15.22 -38.89 4.03
CA LEU A 220 -15.13 -38.65 2.59
C LEU A 220 -15.78 -37.32 2.19
N ALA A 221 -16.98 -37.06 2.72
CA ALA A 221 -17.72 -35.83 2.47
C ALA A 221 -18.56 -35.43 3.69
N LEU A 222 -18.87 -34.13 3.80
CA LEU A 222 -19.75 -33.57 4.82
C LEU A 222 -20.70 -32.58 4.15
N ASP A 223 -21.97 -32.97 4.06
CA ASP A 223 -23.01 -32.29 3.32
C ASP A 223 -24.21 -31.96 4.23
N GLN A 224 -25.17 -31.20 3.70
CA GLN A 224 -26.42 -30.82 4.39
C GLN A 224 -26.20 -30.16 5.76
N ILE A 225 -25.12 -29.39 5.87
CA ILE A 225 -24.72 -28.73 7.11
C ILE A 225 -25.77 -27.67 7.50
N ARG A 226 -26.25 -27.73 8.74
CA ARG A 226 -27.15 -26.74 9.33
C ARG A 226 -26.73 -26.41 10.75
N GLU A 227 -26.81 -25.13 11.11
CA GLU A 227 -26.63 -24.68 12.49
C GLU A 227 -27.92 -24.93 13.28
N LEU A 228 -27.79 -25.57 14.44
CA LEU A 228 -28.92 -25.83 15.35
C LEU A 228 -29.01 -24.79 16.45
N SER A 229 -27.87 -24.42 17.03
CA SER A 229 -27.81 -23.45 18.11
C SER A 229 -26.47 -22.75 18.16
N PHE A 230 -26.47 -21.47 18.49
CA PHE A 230 -25.28 -20.69 18.78
C PHE A 230 -25.48 -19.91 20.07
N ASN A 231 -24.60 -20.15 21.04
CA ASN A 231 -24.56 -19.40 22.30
C ASN A 231 -23.25 -18.61 22.35
N SER A 232 -23.35 -17.30 22.17
CA SER A 232 -22.19 -16.40 22.21
C SER A 232 -21.61 -16.24 23.61
N GLU A 233 -22.42 -16.36 24.66
CA GLU A 233 -21.96 -16.24 26.05
C GLU A 233 -21.14 -17.47 26.46
N GLN A 234 -21.59 -18.65 26.08
CA GLN A 234 -20.92 -19.91 26.41
C GLN A 234 -19.85 -20.31 25.38
N GLN A 235 -19.68 -19.52 24.31
CA GLN A 235 -18.80 -19.84 23.20
C GLN A 235 -19.02 -21.28 22.71
N ASP A 236 -20.26 -21.55 22.35
CA ASP A 236 -20.71 -22.88 21.96
C ASP A 236 -21.58 -22.82 20.70
N ARG A 237 -21.31 -23.72 19.75
CA ARG A 237 -22.04 -23.85 18.51
C ARG A 237 -22.35 -25.32 18.25
N THR A 238 -23.63 -25.62 18.04
CA THR A 238 -24.11 -26.96 17.68
C THR A 238 -24.52 -26.98 16.22
N CYS A 239 -24.02 -27.96 15.49
CA CYS A 239 -24.25 -28.16 14.07
C CYS A 239 -24.75 -29.58 13.80
N VAL A 240 -25.48 -29.76 12.71
CA VAL A 240 -25.93 -31.06 12.21
C VAL A 240 -25.65 -31.17 10.72
N GLY A 241 -25.37 -32.37 10.23
CA GLY A 241 -25.12 -32.62 8.81
C GLY A 241 -25.13 -34.10 8.47
N SER A 242 -24.95 -34.40 7.19
CA SER A 242 -24.75 -35.76 6.68
C SER A 242 -23.27 -35.98 6.38
N ALA A 243 -22.67 -36.97 7.04
CA ALA A 243 -21.29 -37.39 6.81
C ALA A 243 -21.28 -38.65 5.95
N VAL A 244 -20.57 -38.58 4.81
CA VAL A 244 -20.27 -39.75 3.99
C VAL A 244 -18.98 -40.36 4.51
N LEU A 245 -19.09 -41.52 5.14
CA LEU A 245 -17.96 -42.29 5.65
C LEU A 245 -17.69 -43.48 4.74
N ASN A 246 -16.51 -44.08 4.87
CA ASN A 246 -16.22 -45.38 4.25
C ASN A 246 -17.19 -46.50 4.70
N SER A 247 -17.86 -46.35 5.85
CA SER A 247 -18.90 -47.27 6.33
C SER A 247 -20.32 -46.96 5.82
N GLY A 248 -20.48 -45.95 4.97
CA GLY A 248 -21.78 -45.45 4.49
C GLY A 248 -22.12 -44.04 4.99
N GLU A 249 -23.24 -43.53 4.52
CA GLU A 249 -23.75 -42.19 4.86
C GLU A 249 -24.45 -42.21 6.23
N ARG A 250 -24.14 -41.24 7.09
CA ARG A 250 -24.73 -41.10 8.42
C ARG A 250 -24.99 -39.66 8.79
N ARG A 251 -26.10 -39.42 9.50
CA ARG A 251 -26.39 -38.11 10.07
C ARG A 251 -25.59 -37.92 11.35
N ILE A 252 -24.78 -36.88 11.42
CA ILE A 252 -23.95 -36.55 12.58
C ILE A 252 -24.35 -35.20 13.18
N LEU A 253 -24.21 -35.11 14.50
CA LEU A 253 -24.34 -33.88 15.26
C LEU A 253 -22.98 -33.59 15.89
N TRP A 254 -22.46 -32.39 15.67
CA TRP A 254 -21.21 -31.96 16.30
C TRP A 254 -21.37 -30.63 17.03
N ARG A 255 -20.65 -30.52 18.13
CA ARG A 255 -20.60 -29.35 18.99
C ARG A 255 -19.20 -28.79 18.99
N ILE A 256 -19.06 -27.51 18.65
CA ILE A 256 -17.80 -26.76 18.65
C ILE A 256 -17.85 -25.81 19.84
N TYR A 257 -16.91 -25.95 20.76
CA TYR A 257 -16.88 -25.14 21.98
C TYR A 257 -15.45 -24.75 22.36
N VAL A 258 -15.30 -23.65 23.08
CA VAL A 258 -14.00 -23.21 23.60
C VAL A 258 -13.84 -23.68 25.04
N ARG A 259 -12.76 -24.39 25.33
CA ARG A 259 -12.35 -24.76 26.69
C ARG A 259 -10.84 -24.59 26.82
N ASP A 260 -10.38 -24.00 27.92
CA ASP A 260 -8.95 -23.78 28.19
C ASP A 260 -8.22 -23.07 27.03
N ASN A 261 -8.91 -22.09 26.42
CA ASN A 261 -8.43 -21.34 25.25
C ASN A 261 -8.12 -22.20 24.02
N ARG A 262 -8.72 -23.39 23.92
CA ARG A 262 -8.64 -24.30 22.77
C ARG A 262 -10.03 -24.54 22.19
N ILE A 263 -10.13 -24.59 20.87
CA ILE A 263 -11.35 -24.98 20.18
C ILE A 263 -11.41 -26.50 20.19
N LEU A 264 -12.42 -27.06 20.84
CA LEU A 264 -12.69 -28.48 20.89
C LEU A 264 -13.93 -28.80 20.07
N THR A 265 -14.03 -30.06 19.62
CA THR A 265 -15.18 -30.54 18.87
C THR A 265 -15.57 -31.91 19.39
N SER A 266 -16.84 -32.09 19.75
CA SER A 266 -17.40 -33.40 20.07
C SER A 266 -18.38 -33.79 18.97
N VAL A 267 -18.21 -34.98 18.39
CA VAL A 267 -19.10 -35.52 17.35
C VAL A 267 -19.93 -36.67 17.93
N SER A 268 -21.21 -36.72 17.60
CA SER A 268 -22.18 -37.71 18.05
C SER A 268 -23.06 -38.16 16.87
N GLY A 269 -23.64 -39.36 16.94
CA GLY A 269 -24.45 -39.94 15.85
C GLY A 269 -23.77 -41.08 15.08
N PHE A 270 -22.87 -41.82 15.73
CA PHE A 270 -22.31 -43.08 15.22
C PHE A 270 -22.93 -44.30 15.91
#